data_AF-A0A7K0U7K7-F1
#
_entry.id   AF-A0A7K0U7K7-F1
#
_cell.length_a   1.000
_cell.length_b   1.000
_cell.length_c   1.000
_cell.angle_alpha   90.00
_cell.angle_beta   90.00
_cell.angle_gamma   90.00
#
_symmetry.space_group_name_H-M   'P 1'
#
loop_
_entity.id
_entity.type
_entity.pdbx_description
1 polymer ?
#
loop_
_entity_poly.entity_id
_entity_poly.type
_entity_poly.pdbx_seq_one_letter_code
_entity_poly.pdbx_strand_id
1 'polypeptide(L)'
;MVYELRSHKPLRDETQGKPLSRLTAEARKEQLLRIACETFAEQGFHGSSMEEIAEAAGVTKPVIYQHFSSKRALYLELLGAVDDELSARLLSATAEATTGRERVERGFAEYFRFAADSPASFRILFGASVRN
;
A
#
# COMPACT_ATOMS: atom_id res chain seq x y z
N MET A 1 26.29 -37.61 -56.35
CA MET A 1 25.19 -36.71 -56.75
C MET A 1 24.24 -36.61 -55.56
N VAL A 2 24.50 -35.64 -54.67
CA VAL A 2 23.64 -34.46 -54.37
C VAL A 2 22.22 -34.86 -53.93
N TYR A 3 21.69 -34.52 -52.74
CA TYR A 3 21.67 -33.23 -52.04
C TYR A 3 21.54 -33.40 -50.51
N GLU A 4 22.17 -32.50 -49.76
CA GLU A 4 21.91 -32.19 -48.36
C GLU A 4 20.51 -31.55 -48.13
N LEU A 5 20.16 -31.43 -46.84
CA LEU A 5 19.19 -30.52 -46.20
C LEU A 5 17.79 -31.11 -45.94
N ARG A 6 17.55 -31.48 -44.67
CA ARG A 6 16.85 -30.60 -43.70
C ARG A 6 16.65 -31.31 -42.36
N SER A 7 17.42 -30.88 -41.37
CA SER A 7 17.22 -31.13 -39.95
C SER A 7 15.91 -30.49 -39.50
N HIS A 8 14.87 -31.28 -39.21
CA HIS A 8 13.68 -30.76 -38.54
C HIS A 8 13.81 -30.98 -37.02
N LYS A 9 14.45 -30.00 -36.37
CA LYS A 9 14.39 -29.82 -34.92
C LYS A 9 12.98 -29.29 -34.59
N PRO A 10 12.18 -29.93 -33.71
CA PRO A 10 10.91 -29.36 -33.32
C PRO A 10 11.15 -28.13 -32.44
N LEU A 11 10.39 -27.08 -32.75
CA LEU A 11 10.34 -25.81 -32.03
C LEU A 11 9.92 -26.08 -30.59
N ARG A 12 10.69 -25.52 -29.64
CA ARG A 12 10.30 -25.53 -28.24
C ARG A 12 9.06 -24.67 -28.08
N ASP A 13 8.10 -25.27 -27.40
CA ASP A 13 6.87 -24.73 -26.86
C ASP A 13 7.08 -23.30 -26.30
N GLU A 14 6.56 -22.32 -27.04
CA GLU A 14 6.39 -20.95 -26.56
C GLU A 14 5.20 -20.92 -25.61
N THR A 15 5.36 -21.48 -24.41
CA THR A 15 4.46 -21.18 -23.30
C THR A 15 4.65 -19.73 -22.90
N GLN A 16 3.84 -18.90 -23.55
CA GLN A 16 3.38 -17.57 -23.19
C GLN A 16 3.55 -17.26 -21.69
N GLY A 17 4.69 -16.66 -21.33
CA GLY A 17 4.78 -15.81 -20.17
C GLY A 17 4.06 -14.51 -20.49
N LYS A 18 2.76 -14.43 -20.18
CA LYS A 18 2.00 -13.17 -20.24
C LYS A 18 2.81 -12.14 -19.42
N PRO A 19 3.30 -11.03 -19.99
CA PRO A 19 4.07 -10.08 -19.22
C PRO A 19 3.18 -9.54 -18.11
N LEU A 20 3.59 -9.75 -16.86
CA LEU A 20 2.97 -9.12 -15.70
C LEU A 20 3.00 -7.62 -16.01
N SER A 21 1.82 -7.04 -16.25
CA SER A 21 1.67 -5.63 -16.59
C SER A 21 2.47 -4.80 -15.59
N ARG A 22 3.50 -4.10 -16.08
CA ARG A 22 4.35 -3.24 -15.25
C ARG A 22 3.46 -2.16 -14.63
N LEU A 23 3.30 -2.18 -13.31
CA LEU A 23 2.57 -1.13 -12.60
C LEU A 23 3.09 0.25 -12.99
N THR A 24 2.19 1.22 -13.07
CA THR A 24 2.58 2.63 -13.15
C THR A 24 3.34 3.04 -11.89
N ALA A 25 4.08 4.15 -11.94
CA ALA A 25 4.79 4.66 -10.77
C ALA A 25 3.82 4.93 -9.60
N GLU A 26 2.65 5.49 -9.89
CA GLU A 26 1.61 5.76 -8.87
C GLU A 26 1.03 4.48 -8.28
N ALA A 27 0.61 3.52 -9.11
CA ALA A 27 0.08 2.25 -8.60
C ALA A 27 1.12 1.47 -7.79
N ARG A 28 2.41 1.60 -8.14
CA ARG A 28 3.50 1.03 -7.35
C ARG A 28 3.64 1.72 -6.00
N LYS A 29 3.56 3.05 -5.97
CA LYS A 29 3.63 3.86 -4.76
C LYS A 29 2.48 3.52 -3.80
N GLU A 30 1.25 3.43 -4.31
CA GLU A 30 0.07 3.01 -3.53
C GLU A 30 0.23 1.60 -2.95
N GLN A 31 0.75 0.65 -3.74
CA GLN A 31 1.04 -0.70 -3.25
C GLN A 31 2.06 -0.67 -2.09
N LEU A 32 3.14 0.11 -2.24
CA LEU A 32 4.17 0.25 -1.21
C LEU A 32 3.61 0.88 0.07
N LEU A 33 2.76 1.92 -0.04
CA LEU A 33 2.09 2.53 1.12
C LEU A 33 1.18 1.53 1.84
N ARG A 34 0.38 0.75 1.10
CA ARG A 34 -0.50 -0.26 1.70
C ARG A 34 0.30 -1.33 2.46
N ILE A 35 1.38 -1.83 1.89
CA ILE A 35 2.23 -2.83 2.53
C ILE A 35 2.95 -2.24 3.74
N ALA A 36 3.48 -1.02 3.60
CA ALA A 36 4.09 -0.30 4.71
C ALA A 36 3.11 -0.09 5.86
N CYS A 37 1.83 0.20 5.58
CA CYS A 37 0.77 0.33 6.59
C CYS A 37 0.67 -0.92 7.47
N GLU A 38 0.54 -2.10 6.85
CA GLU A 38 0.47 -3.37 7.58
C GLU A 38 1.76 -3.62 8.38
N THR A 39 2.92 -3.49 7.74
CA THR A 39 4.22 -3.75 8.39
C THR A 39 4.44 -2.83 9.59
N PHE A 40 4.21 -1.52 9.45
CA PHE A 40 4.35 -0.57 10.55
C PHE A 40 3.28 -0.77 11.63
N ALA A 41 2.04 -1.14 11.27
CA ALA A 41 0.98 -1.37 12.24
C ALA A 41 1.21 -2.62 13.10
N GLU A 42 1.88 -3.64 12.54
CA GLU A 42 2.26 -4.88 13.21
C GLU A 42 3.53 -4.73 14.05
N GLN A 43 4.60 -4.18 13.45
CA GLN A 43 5.96 -4.21 14.01
C GLN A 43 6.39 -2.87 14.63
N GLY A 44 5.63 -1.79 14.39
CA GLY A 44 6.01 -0.44 14.75
C GLY A 44 7.08 0.16 13.83
N PHE A 45 7.36 1.46 13.99
CA PHE A 45 8.34 2.16 13.17
C PHE A 45 9.76 1.61 13.35
N HIS A 46 10.17 1.30 14.58
CA HIS A 46 11.52 0.82 14.88
C HIS A 46 11.73 -0.66 14.52
N GLY A 47 10.69 -1.48 14.66
CA GLY A 47 10.74 -2.92 14.44
C GLY A 47 10.76 -3.36 12.98
N SER A 48 10.47 -2.45 12.04
CA SER A 48 10.45 -2.74 10.60
C SER A 48 11.63 -2.13 9.83
N SER A 49 11.84 -2.62 8.61
CA SER A 49 12.87 -2.15 7.68
C SER A 49 12.32 -1.83 6.29
N MET A 50 13.10 -1.08 5.49
CA MET A 50 12.77 -0.81 4.09
C MET A 50 12.89 -2.08 3.23
N GLU A 51 13.81 -2.96 3.61
CA GLU A 51 14.07 -4.24 2.95
C GLU A 51 12.88 -5.18 3.07
N GLU A 52 12.32 -5.36 4.27
CA GLU A 52 11.14 -6.20 4.49
C GLU A 52 9.93 -5.68 3.71
N ILE A 53 9.72 -4.35 3.68
CA ILE A 53 8.61 -3.75 2.93
C ILE A 53 8.81 -3.97 1.42
N ALA A 54 10.04 -3.84 0.91
CA ALA A 54 10.35 -4.09 -0.49
C ALA A 54 10.12 -5.56 -0.87
N GLU A 55 10.59 -6.49 -0.02
CA GLU A 55 10.41 -7.92 -0.19
C GLU A 55 8.93 -8.30 -0.19
N ALA A 56 8.16 -7.84 0.79
CA ALA A 56 6.71 -8.05 0.86
C ALA A 56 5.97 -7.47 -0.36
N ALA A 57 6.47 -6.38 -0.93
CA ALA A 57 5.93 -5.77 -2.14
C ALA A 57 6.37 -6.47 -3.45
N GLY A 58 7.28 -7.45 -3.37
CA GLY A 58 7.85 -8.13 -4.53
C GLY A 58 8.70 -7.19 -5.40
N VAL A 59 9.38 -6.22 -4.78
CA VAL A 59 10.27 -5.28 -5.47
C VAL A 59 11.68 -5.30 -4.91
N THR A 60 12.64 -4.82 -5.70
CA THR A 60 14.02 -4.72 -5.25
C THR A 60 14.23 -3.49 -4.38
N LYS A 61 15.29 -3.52 -3.56
CA LYS A 61 15.70 -2.38 -2.73
C LYS A 61 15.80 -1.06 -3.54
N PRO A 62 16.47 -1.00 -4.70
CA PRO A 62 16.50 0.23 -5.51
C PRO A 62 15.11 0.77 -5.88
N VAL A 63 14.11 -0.08 -6.11
CA VAL A 63 12.76 0.34 -6.52
C VAL A 63 12.04 1.06 -5.38
N ILE A 64 12.07 0.55 -4.15
CA ILE A 64 11.42 1.25 -3.03
C ILE A 64 12.10 2.61 -2.77
N TYR A 65 13.43 2.70 -2.92
CA TYR A 65 14.17 3.95 -2.74
C TYR A 65 13.98 4.98 -3.87
N GLN A 66 13.48 4.56 -5.05
CA GLN A 66 13.03 5.50 -6.08
C GLN A 66 11.76 6.25 -5.67
N HIS A 67 10.90 5.63 -4.85
CA HIS A 67 9.66 6.22 -4.37
C HIS A 67 9.84 6.95 -3.03
N PHE A 68 10.65 6.41 -2.13
CA PHE A 68 10.82 6.93 -0.77
C PHE A 68 12.30 7.03 -0.39
N SER A 69 12.75 8.24 -0.07
CA SER A 69 14.16 8.50 0.27
C SER A 69 14.64 7.83 1.55
N SER A 70 13.72 7.48 2.46
CA SER A 70 14.02 6.83 3.73
C SER A 70 12.78 6.17 4.34
N LYS A 71 12.98 5.30 5.34
CA LYS A 71 11.89 4.73 6.15
C LYS A 71 11.02 5.82 6.80
N ARG A 72 11.65 6.91 7.26
CA ARG A 72 10.93 8.06 7.84
C ARG A 72 10.09 8.77 6.80
N ALA A 73 10.61 8.99 5.59
CA ALA A 73 9.84 9.62 4.52
C ALA A 73 8.62 8.78 4.14
N LEU A 74 8.79 7.46 3.97
CA LEU A 74 7.69 6.52 3.75
C LEU A 74 6.66 6.56 4.88
N TYR A 75 7.09 6.56 6.13
CA TYR A 75 6.19 6.60 7.28
C TYR A 75 5.38 7.91 7.37
N LEU A 76 6.01 9.06 7.12
CA LEU A 76 5.33 10.36 7.14
C LEU A 76 4.32 10.48 5.99
N GLU A 77 4.68 9.99 4.80
CA GLU A 77 3.77 9.99 3.66
C GLU A 77 2.59 9.04 3.87
N LEU A 78 2.82 7.87 4.48
CA LEU A 78 1.76 6.98 4.92
C LEU A 78 0.84 7.65 5.95
N LEU A 79 1.40 8.32 6.96
CA LEU A 79 0.60 9.05 7.95
C LEU A 79 -0.32 10.08 7.29
N GLY A 80 0.22 10.87 6.35
CA GLY A 80 -0.56 11.83 5.57
C GLY A 80 -1.67 11.17 4.77
N ALA A 81 -1.36 10.10 4.03
CA ALA A 81 -2.35 9.38 3.24
C ALA A 81 -3.49 8.81 4.09
N VAL A 82 -3.19 8.30 5.27
CA VAL A 82 -4.21 7.77 6.19
C VAL A 82 -5.03 8.88 6.86
N ASP A 83 -4.40 10.00 7.20
CA ASP A 83 -5.09 11.19 7.75
C ASP A 83 -6.05 11.80 6.73
N ASP A 84 -5.62 11.91 5.46
CA ASP A 84 -6.43 12.38 4.35
C ASP A 84 -7.65 11.47 4.11
N GLU A 85 -7.45 10.14 4.17
CA GLU A 85 -8.55 9.17 4.05
C GLU A 85 -9.59 9.35 5.16
N LEU A 86 -9.15 9.39 6.42
CA LEU A 86 -10.05 9.56 7.57
C LEU A 86 -10.77 10.92 7.51
N SER A 87 -10.05 11.98 7.17
CA SER A 87 -10.61 13.32 7.02
C SER A 87 -11.68 13.37 5.93
N ALA A 88 -11.43 12.76 4.77
CA ALA A 88 -12.40 12.67 3.68
C ALA A 88 -13.66 11.88 4.09
N ARG A 89 -13.48 10.75 4.80
CA ARG A 89 -14.60 9.94 5.31
C ARG A 89 -15.44 10.72 6.32
N LEU A 90 -14.82 11.42 7.28
CA LEU A 90 -15.52 12.24 8.28
C LEU A 90 -16.26 13.42 7.66
N LEU A 91 -15.64 14.11 6.69
CA LEU A 91 -16.28 15.19 5.95
C LEU A 91 -17.51 14.68 5.20
N SER A 92 -17.39 13.55 4.51
CA SER A 92 -18.51 12.93 3.79
C SER A 92 -19.65 12.50 4.73
N ALA A 93 -19.32 11.81 5.84
CA ALA A 93 -20.32 11.32 6.80
C ALA A 93 -21.12 12.44 7.47
N THR A 94 -20.53 13.64 7.60
CA THR A 94 -21.15 14.79 8.28
C THR A 94 -21.71 15.84 7.32
N ALA A 95 -21.58 15.66 6.01
CA ALA A 95 -21.99 16.64 5.00
C ALA A 95 -23.48 16.99 5.05
N GLU A 96 -24.34 15.99 5.24
CA GLU A 96 -25.81 16.14 5.24
C GLU A 96 -26.39 16.36 6.65
N ALA A 97 -25.55 16.55 7.66
CA ALA A 97 -26.02 16.74 9.02
C ALA A 97 -26.54 18.17 9.23
N THR A 98 -27.76 18.27 9.74
CA THR A 98 -28.49 19.54 9.88
C THR A 98 -28.36 20.16 11.27
N THR A 99 -27.87 19.39 12.25
CA THR A 99 -27.68 19.85 13.63
C THR A 99 -26.29 19.50 14.17
N GLY A 100 -25.83 20.24 15.19
CA GLY A 100 -24.57 19.93 15.87
C GLY A 100 -24.53 18.53 16.49
N ARG A 101 -25.64 18.09 17.10
CA ARG A 101 -25.76 16.72 17.64
C ARG A 101 -25.58 15.68 16.54
N GLU A 102 -26.30 15.84 15.44
CA GLU A 102 -26.23 14.89 14.31
C GLU A 102 -24.83 14.84 13.70
N ARG A 103 -24.15 16.00 13.55
CA ARG A 103 -22.76 16.05 13.09
C ARG A 103 -21.84 15.23 13.99
N VAL A 104 -21.98 15.38 15.31
CA VAL A 104 -21.18 14.63 16.29
C VAL A 104 -21.48 13.14 16.22
N GLU A 105 -22.75 12.74 16.23
CA GLU A 105 -23.17 11.33 16.17
C GLU A 105 -22.67 10.64 14.89
N ARG A 106 -22.84 11.28 13.73
CA ARG A 106 -22.35 10.75 12.46
C ARG A 106 -20.83 10.71 12.38
N GLY A 107 -20.14 11.72 12.89
CA GLY A 107 -18.69 11.76 12.96
C GLY A 107 -18.12 10.63 13.82
N PHE A 108 -18.67 10.39 15.01
CA PHE A 108 -18.26 9.28 15.87
C PHE A 108 -18.58 7.92 15.25
N ALA A 109 -19.76 7.76 14.63
CA ALA A 109 -20.11 6.53 13.94
C ALA A 109 -19.11 6.22 12.81
N GLU A 110 -18.71 7.22 12.02
CA GLU A 110 -17.71 7.05 10.97
C GLU A 110 -16.31 6.78 11.53
N TYR A 111 -15.93 7.43 12.62
CA TYR A 111 -14.67 7.17 13.31
C TYR A 111 -14.55 5.70 13.76
N PHE A 112 -15.58 5.16 14.40
CA PHE A 112 -15.60 3.75 14.80
C PHE A 112 -15.66 2.80 13.61
N ARG A 113 -16.37 3.18 12.54
CA ARG A 113 -16.41 2.42 11.29
C ARG A 113 -15.01 2.34 10.66
N PHE A 114 -14.29 3.44 10.57
CA PHE A 114 -12.90 3.47 10.10
C PHE A 114 -12.00 2.57 10.94
N ALA A 115 -12.13 2.61 12.27
CA ALA A 115 -11.38 1.74 13.17
C ALA A 115 -11.66 0.24 12.94
N ALA A 116 -12.90 -0.11 12.59
CA ALA A 116 -13.30 -1.48 12.32
C ALA A 116 -12.91 -1.96 10.92
N ASP A 117 -13.07 -1.12 9.89
CA ASP A 117 -12.79 -1.45 8.50
C ASP A 117 -11.28 -1.48 8.20
N SER A 118 -10.52 -0.59 8.85
CA SER A 118 -9.09 -0.39 8.59
C SER A 118 -8.25 -0.40 9.88
N PRO A 119 -8.14 -1.52 10.61
CA PRO A 119 -7.44 -1.55 11.91
C PRO A 119 -5.95 -1.21 11.84
N ALA A 120 -5.28 -1.47 10.72
CA ALA A 120 -3.89 -1.09 10.50
C ALA A 120 -3.75 0.43 10.38
N SER A 121 -4.52 1.05 9.50
CA SER A 121 -4.60 2.51 9.33
C SER A 121 -4.93 3.22 10.64
N PHE A 122 -5.90 2.69 11.41
CA PHE A 122 -6.22 3.22 12.73
C PHE A 122 -5.04 3.15 13.70
N ARG A 123 -4.31 2.01 13.73
CA ARG A 123 -3.10 1.86 14.55
C ARG A 123 -1.98 2.82 14.12
N ILE A 124 -1.88 3.15 12.84
CA ILE A 124 -0.88 4.11 12.35
C ILE A 124 -1.14 5.51 12.88
N LEU A 125 -2.39 5.99 12.84
CA LEU A 125 -2.75 7.31 13.36
C LEU A 125 -2.74 7.38 14.90
N PHE A 126 -3.33 6.40 15.57
CA PHE A 126 -3.64 6.49 17.01
C PHE A 126 -2.78 5.57 17.88
N GLY A 127 -2.12 4.57 17.29
CA GLY A 127 -1.31 3.59 18.02
C GLY A 127 0.16 4.01 18.22
N ALA A 128 0.64 5.02 17.51
CA ALA A 128 2.03 5.50 17.59
C ALA A 128 2.43 6.06 18.97
N SER A 129 1.47 6.30 19.86
CA SER A 129 1.73 6.80 21.22
C SER A 129 1.92 5.69 22.27
N VAL A 130 1.62 4.42 21.95
CA VAL A 130 1.48 3.34 22.97
C VAL A 130 2.66 2.35 22.97
N ARG A 131 3.56 2.38 21.99
CA ARG A 131 4.72 1.48 21.91
C ARG A 131 6.03 2.26 21.75
N ASN A 132 6.49 2.87 22.84
CA ASN A 132 7.88 3.28 23.05
C ASN A 132 8.44 2.53 24.25
#